data_AF-A0A3E1NMX1-F1
#
_entry.id   AF-A0A3E1NMX1-F1
#
_cell.length_a   1.000
_cell.length_b   1.000
_cell.length_c   1.000
_cell.angle_alpha   90.00
_cell.angle_beta   90.00
_cell.angle_gamma   90.00
#
_symmetry.space_group_name_H-M   'P 1'
#
loop_
_entity.id
_entity.type
_entity.pdbx_description
1 polymer ?
#
loop_
_entity_poly.entity_id
_entity_poly.type
_entity_poly.pdbx_seq_one_letter_code
_entity_poly.pdbx_strand_id
1 'polypeptide(L)'
;MEILDYNVIRNNNFDRTKSYFSCYYKSIILFTDYDAKSYNFAVRYNDITKSNELYVILYNDDKVDIGIPIVRDANTGFKLYIPNKVIKLLYTRIRNSFVMSKDDFNINVKFVEERNDFCIIYHIDIE
;
A
#
# COMPACT_ATOMS: atom_id res chain seq x y z
N MET A 1 15.52 -10.62 -0.68
CA MET A 1 15.67 -10.06 -2.04
C MET A 1 15.27 -8.59 -1.98
N GLU A 2 16.09 -7.67 -2.48
CA GLU A 2 15.77 -6.23 -2.48
C GLU A 2 15.07 -5.83 -3.79
N ILE A 3 14.01 -5.03 -3.69
CA ILE A 3 13.26 -4.50 -4.84
C ILE A 3 13.83 -3.12 -5.18
N LEU A 4 15.02 -3.10 -5.80
CA LEU A 4 15.86 -1.90 -5.92
C LEU A 4 15.29 -0.78 -6.81
N ASP A 5 14.42 -1.13 -7.75
CA ASP A 5 13.78 -0.20 -8.68
C ASP A 5 12.51 0.46 -8.09
N TYR A 6 12.05 -0.02 -6.92
CA TYR A 6 10.96 0.57 -6.17
C TYR A 6 11.49 1.20 -4.88
N ASN A 7 11.32 2.52 -4.75
CA ASN A 7 11.72 3.22 -3.53
C ASN A 7 10.69 2.95 -2.43
N VAL A 8 10.96 1.92 -1.62
CA VAL A 8 10.09 1.52 -0.51
C VAL A 8 9.98 2.64 0.52
N ILE A 9 8.74 3.04 0.82
CA ILE A 9 8.44 4.00 1.87
C ILE A 9 8.51 3.24 3.21
N ARG A 10 9.67 3.35 3.87
CA ARG A 10 9.88 2.78 5.20
C ARG A 10 8.96 3.42 6.24
N ASN A 11 8.47 2.59 7.15
CA ASN A 11 7.49 2.99 8.14
C ASN A 11 7.86 2.38 9.50
N ASN A 12 8.79 3.02 10.21
CA ASN A 12 9.47 2.43 11.37
C ASN A 12 8.60 2.27 12.63
N ASN A 13 7.32 2.68 12.62
CA ASN A 13 6.51 2.82 13.84
C ASN A 13 5.06 2.33 13.68
N PHE A 14 4.85 1.21 13.01
CA PHE A 14 3.49 0.71 12.72
C PHE A 14 3.15 -0.53 13.54
N ASP A 15 2.86 -0.32 14.83
CA ASP A 15 2.40 -1.40 15.72
C ASP A 15 0.88 -1.60 15.62
N ARG A 16 0.48 -2.63 14.86
CA ARG A 16 -0.92 -2.97 14.55
C ARG A 16 -1.64 -3.74 15.63
N THR A 17 -0.96 -4.15 16.69
CA THR A 17 -1.59 -4.87 17.80
C THR A 17 -2.52 -3.96 18.62
N LYS A 18 -2.47 -2.66 18.37
CA LYS A 18 -3.19 -1.66 19.15
C LYS A 18 -4.55 -1.35 18.52
N SER A 19 -5.61 -1.58 19.29
CA SER A 19 -7.03 -1.43 18.90
C SER A 19 -7.42 -0.05 18.35
N TYR A 20 -6.68 1.00 18.69
CA TYR A 20 -6.92 2.36 18.18
C TYR A 20 -6.42 2.58 16.74
N PHE A 21 -5.78 1.59 16.11
CA PHE A 21 -5.27 1.77 14.75
C PHE A 21 -6.37 2.07 13.72
N SER A 22 -7.54 1.45 13.85
CA SER A 22 -8.64 1.60 12.92
C SER A 22 -9.29 2.98 12.95
N CYS A 23 -9.26 3.69 14.09
CA CYS A 23 -9.88 5.01 14.24
C CYS A 23 -8.96 6.16 13.85
N TYR A 24 -7.64 5.95 13.80
CA TYR A 24 -6.66 7.00 13.49
C TYR A 24 -6.03 6.88 12.09
N TYR A 25 -6.13 5.74 11.42
CA TYR A 25 -5.46 5.51 10.15
C TYR A 25 -6.44 5.17 9.03
N LYS A 26 -6.31 5.93 7.92
CA LYS A 26 -6.97 5.60 6.67
C LYS A 26 -6.39 4.30 6.10
N SER A 27 -7.21 3.54 5.38
CA SER A 27 -6.80 2.25 4.79
C SER A 27 -7.32 2.08 3.38
N ILE A 28 -6.65 1.22 2.61
CA ILE A 28 -7.12 0.68 1.32
C ILE A 28 -7.53 -0.77 1.57
N ILE A 29 -8.66 -1.20 1.02
CA ILE A 29 -9.02 -2.63 0.97
C ILE A 29 -8.58 -3.15 -0.40
N LEU A 30 -7.67 -4.14 -0.39
CA LEU A 30 -7.14 -4.76 -1.60
C LEU A 30 -7.66 -6.19 -1.73
N PHE A 31 -8.44 -6.46 -2.78
CA PHE A 31 -8.91 -7.81 -3.12
C PHE A 31 -7.91 -8.47 -4.06
N THR A 32 -7.33 -9.58 -3.63
CA THR A 32 -6.37 -10.38 -4.40
C THR A 32 -6.37 -11.81 -3.85
N ASP A 33 -6.11 -12.79 -4.69
CA ASP A 33 -5.92 -14.20 -4.31
C ASP A 33 -4.51 -14.49 -3.75
N TYR A 34 -3.57 -13.56 -3.92
CA TYR A 34 -2.20 -13.71 -3.42
C TYR A 34 -2.15 -13.84 -1.89
N ASP A 35 -1.44 -14.87 -1.38
CA ASP A 35 -1.31 -15.13 0.06
C ASP A 35 -0.25 -14.24 0.72
N ALA A 36 -0.59 -12.97 0.89
CA ALA A 36 0.30 -11.98 1.47
C ALA A 36 0.35 -12.06 3.00
N LYS A 37 1.56 -11.96 3.54
CA LYS A 37 1.84 -11.89 4.99
C LYS A 37 2.30 -10.50 5.44
N SER A 38 2.87 -9.70 4.55
CA SER A 38 3.26 -8.32 4.84
C SER A 38 3.15 -7.42 3.61
N TYR A 39 3.22 -6.10 3.78
CA TYR A 39 3.26 -5.18 2.65
C TYR A 39 4.08 -3.91 2.89
N ASN A 40 4.40 -3.23 1.79
CA ASN A 40 4.90 -1.86 1.78
C ASN A 40 4.19 -1.01 0.74
N PHE A 41 4.22 0.30 0.95
CA PHE A 41 4.06 1.26 -0.14
C PHE A 41 5.42 1.60 -0.74
N ALA A 42 5.47 1.81 -2.04
CA ALA A 42 6.68 2.21 -2.73
C ALA A 42 6.39 3.26 -3.80
N VAL A 43 7.43 4.01 -4.16
CA VAL A 43 7.37 5.00 -5.24
C VAL A 43 8.37 4.64 -6.31
N ARG A 44 7.94 4.69 -7.57
CA ARG A 44 8.81 4.52 -8.72
C ARG A 44 8.57 5.65 -9.71
N TYR A 45 9.64 6.19 -10.30
CA TYR A 45 9.51 7.18 -11.36
C TYR A 45 9.12 6.50 -12.67
N ASN A 46 8.10 7.02 -13.33
CA ASN A 46 7.67 6.56 -14.64
C ASN A 46 8.17 7.55 -15.71
N ASP A 47 9.05 7.06 -16.57
CA ASP A 47 9.66 7.86 -17.63
C ASP A 47 8.68 8.28 -18.73
N ILE A 48 7.54 7.59 -18.88
CA ILE A 48 6.51 7.89 -19.89
C ILE A 48 5.61 9.02 -19.38
N THR A 49 5.06 8.87 -18.17
CA THR A 49 4.18 9.88 -17.56
C THR A 49 4.96 11.06 -16.95
N LYS A 50 6.29 10.95 -16.90
CA LYS A 50 7.22 11.93 -16.27
C LYS A 50 6.86 12.24 -14.82
N SER A 51 6.30 11.26 -14.12
CA SER A 51 5.80 11.42 -12.77
C SER A 51 6.28 10.29 -11.87
N ASN A 52 6.42 10.57 -10.58
CA ASN A 52 6.51 9.50 -9.59
C ASN A 52 5.16 8.76 -9.54
N GLU A 53 5.11 7.47 -9.31
CA GLU A 53 3.87 6.70 -9.19
C GLU A 53 3.88 5.90 -7.90
N LEU A 54 2.70 5.62 -7.34
CA LEU A 54 2.56 4.96 -6.05
C LEU A 54 2.17 3.49 -6.27
N TYR A 55 2.82 2.62 -5.52
CA TYR A 55 2.65 1.18 -5.62
C TYR A 55 2.43 0.55 -4.24
N VAL A 56 1.69 -0.55 -4.21
CA VAL A 56 1.66 -1.50 -3.09
C VAL A 56 2.48 -2.71 -3.48
N ILE A 57 3.33 -3.15 -2.57
CA ILE A 57 4.06 -4.41 -2.68
C ILE A 57 3.54 -5.32 -1.58
N LEU A 58 2.99 -6.47 -1.95
CA LEU A 58 2.60 -7.51 -1.01
C LEU A 58 3.65 -8.63 -1.02
N TYR A 59 4.11 -9.03 0.15
CA TYR A 59 5.09 -10.11 0.31
C TYR A 59 4.41 -11.35 0.89
N ASN A 60 4.84 -12.54 0.48
CA ASN A 60 4.37 -13.81 1.06
C ASN A 60 5.16 -14.24 2.31
N ASP A 61 6.05 -13.37 2.80
CA ASP A 61 6.89 -13.57 3.97
C ASP A 61 6.56 -12.52 5.04
N ASP A 62 6.45 -12.97 6.29
CA ASP A 62 6.22 -12.15 7.48
C ASP A 62 7.51 -11.54 8.03
N LYS A 63 8.68 -12.01 7.55
CA LYS A 63 10.02 -11.57 8.01
C LYS A 63 10.70 -10.55 7.12
N VAL A 64 9.95 -9.91 6.21
CA VAL A 64 10.49 -8.77 5.47
C VAL A 64 10.72 -7.63 6.46
N ASP A 65 11.98 -7.34 6.78
CA ASP A 65 12.43 -6.40 7.83
C ASP A 65 11.79 -5.00 7.72
N ILE A 66 11.40 -4.61 6.52
CA ILE A 66 10.76 -3.33 6.22
C ILE A 66 9.23 -3.43 6.03
N GLY A 67 8.68 -4.65 5.99
CA GLY A 67 7.30 -4.98 5.71
C GLY A 67 6.38 -4.78 6.90
N ILE A 68 5.16 -4.33 6.63
CA ILE A 68 4.14 -4.21 7.68
C ILE A 68 3.24 -5.46 7.66
N PRO A 69 3.19 -6.26 8.74
CA PRO A 69 2.45 -7.53 8.78
C PRO A 69 0.95 -7.35 8.52
N ILE A 70 0.35 -8.17 7.65
CA ILE A 70 -1.08 -8.16 7.34
C ILE A 70 -1.75 -9.48 7.59
N VAL A 71 -3.05 -9.39 7.84
CA VAL A 71 -3.96 -10.52 7.91
C VAL A 71 -5.11 -10.23 6.95
N ARG A 72 -5.54 -11.26 6.23
CA ARG A 72 -6.72 -11.21 5.37
C ARG A 72 -7.96 -11.04 6.23
N ASP A 73 -8.80 -10.05 5.91
CA ASP A 73 -10.08 -9.84 6.58
C ASP A 73 -11.07 -10.96 6.22
N ALA A 74 -12.10 -11.16 7.05
CA ALA A 74 -13.14 -12.17 6.83
C ALA A 74 -13.87 -11.99 5.49
N ASN A 75 -13.89 -10.75 4.97
CA ASN A 75 -14.43 -10.41 3.65
C ASN A 75 -13.45 -10.68 2.49
N THR A 76 -12.41 -11.48 2.72
CA THR A 76 -11.36 -11.92 1.77
C THR A 76 -10.38 -10.85 1.27
N GLY A 77 -10.55 -9.58 1.61
CA GLY A 77 -9.61 -8.50 1.25
C GLY A 77 -8.50 -8.28 2.28
N PHE A 78 -7.40 -7.65 1.86
CA PHE A 78 -6.37 -7.13 2.77
C PHE A 78 -6.65 -5.68 3.12
N LYS A 79 -6.70 -5.37 4.42
CA LYS A 79 -6.77 -3.98 4.90
C LYS A 79 -5.37 -3.38 5.03
N LEU A 80 -5.03 -2.51 4.10
CA LEU A 80 -3.73 -1.83 4.01
C LEU A 80 -3.84 -0.44 4.61
N TYR A 81 -3.43 -0.27 5.86
CA TYR A 81 -3.34 1.06 6.48
C TYR A 81 -2.29 1.96 5.81
N ILE A 82 -2.69 3.18 5.49
CA ILE A 82 -1.89 4.16 4.77
C ILE A 82 -1.13 5.03 5.79
N PRO A 83 0.21 5.07 5.77
CA PRO A 83 0.95 5.98 6.63
C PRO A 83 0.76 7.44 6.24
N ASN A 84 0.85 8.35 7.21
CA ASN A 84 0.75 9.79 7.00
C ASN A 84 1.66 10.33 5.89
N LYS A 85 2.85 9.73 5.70
CA LYS A 85 3.76 10.10 4.59
C LYS A 85 3.15 9.80 3.23
N VAL A 86 2.51 8.65 3.08
CA VAL A 86 1.76 8.28 1.86
C VAL A 86 0.51 9.14 1.74
N ILE A 87 -0.21 9.41 2.83
CA ILE A 87 -1.36 10.33 2.81
C ILE A 87 -0.96 11.71 2.29
N LYS A 88 0.17 12.28 2.70
CA LYS A 88 0.63 13.58 2.17
C LYS A 88 0.96 13.52 0.68
N LEU A 89 1.56 12.42 0.21
CA LEU A 89 1.81 12.19 -1.22
C LEU A 89 0.49 12.08 -2.01
N LEU A 90 -0.46 11.30 -1.50
CA LEU A 90 -1.82 11.17 -2.06
C LEU A 90 -2.55 12.52 -2.04
N TYR A 91 -2.50 13.27 -0.94
CA TYR A 91 -3.16 14.57 -0.77
C TYR A 91 -2.68 15.61 -1.79
N THR A 92 -1.40 15.56 -2.16
CA THR A 92 -0.84 16.50 -3.14
C THR A 92 -1.38 16.22 -4.54
N ARG A 93 -1.74 14.95 -4.83
CA ARG A 93 -2.28 14.50 -6.12
C ARG A 93 -3.80 14.55 -6.18
N ILE A 94 -4.46 14.10 -5.13
CA ILE A 94 -5.91 13.98 -4.98
C ILE A 94 -6.45 15.21 -4.24
N ARG A 95 -5.98 16.41 -4.59
CA ARG A 95 -6.14 17.66 -3.81
C ARG A 95 -7.59 17.98 -3.40
N ASN A 96 -8.58 17.34 -4.03
CA ASN A 96 -10.01 17.51 -3.75
C ASN A 96 -10.73 16.23 -3.25
N SER A 97 -10.43 15.02 -3.75
CA SER A 97 -11.21 13.81 -3.43
C SER A 97 -10.90 13.23 -2.04
N PHE A 98 -9.68 13.40 -1.54
CA PHE A 98 -9.23 12.81 -0.26
C PHE A 98 -9.62 13.63 0.98
N VAL A 99 -9.84 14.94 0.79
CA VAL A 99 -10.23 15.92 1.83
C VAL A 99 -11.71 15.82 2.15
N MET A 100 -12.53 15.49 1.15
CA MET A 100 -13.98 15.46 1.29
C MET A 100 -14.54 14.15 1.88
N SER A 101 -13.77 13.06 1.86
CA SER A 101 -14.26 11.79 2.42
C SER A 101 -14.02 11.75 3.93
N LYS A 102 -15.10 12.00 4.70
CA LYS A 102 -15.26 11.41 6.04
C LYS A 102 -15.46 9.90 5.96
N ASP A 103 -15.78 9.40 4.77
CA ASP A 103 -16.11 8.02 4.46
C ASP A 103 -14.96 7.29 3.76
N ASP A 104 -15.03 5.96 3.79
CA ASP A 104 -14.17 5.09 2.98
C ASP A 104 -14.33 5.45 1.49
N PHE A 105 -13.21 5.47 0.75
CA PHE A 105 -13.20 5.75 -0.68
C PHE A 105 -12.49 4.63 -1.41
N ASN A 106 -13.01 4.27 -2.58
CA ASN A 106 -12.43 3.22 -3.41
C ASN A 106 -11.28 3.78 -4.22
N ILE A 107 -10.16 3.07 -4.22
CA ILE A 107 -9.02 3.36 -5.09
C ILE A 107 -8.82 2.16 -6.00
N ASN A 108 -8.66 2.41 -7.30
CA ASN A 108 -8.35 1.35 -8.24
C ASN A 108 -6.88 0.95 -8.08
N VAL A 109 -6.64 -0.36 -8.10
CA VAL A 109 -5.30 -0.92 -8.14
C VAL A 109 -5.16 -1.78 -9.39
N LYS A 110 -4.01 -1.69 -10.05
CA LYS A 110 -3.70 -2.45 -11.27
C LYS A 110 -2.53 -3.37 -10.96
N PHE A 111 -2.68 -4.67 -11.23
CA PHE A 111 -1.55 -5.60 -11.17
C PHE A 111 -0.47 -5.14 -12.15
N VAL A 112 0.78 -5.17 -11.70
CA VAL A 112 1.95 -4.78 -12.50
C VAL A 112 2.79 -6.00 -12.79
N GLU A 113 3.27 -6.67 -11.75
CA GLU A 113 4.15 -7.82 -11.88
C GLU A 113 4.20 -8.65 -10.59
N GLU A 114 4.63 -9.89 -10.74
CA GLU A 114 5.01 -10.79 -9.65
C GLU A 114 6.51 -11.09 -9.77
N ARG A 115 7.21 -11.14 -8.64
CA ARG A 115 8.66 -11.37 -8.60
C ARG A 115 9.00 -12.64 -7.82
N ASN A 116 9.37 -13.68 -8.56
CA ASN A 116 9.95 -14.92 -8.04
C ASN A 116 9.14 -15.55 -6.90
N ASP A 117 7.82 -15.49 -6.99
CA ASP A 117 6.86 -15.92 -5.95
C ASP A 117 7.10 -15.27 -4.57
N PHE A 118 7.91 -14.21 -4.47
CA PHE A 118 8.25 -13.55 -3.21
C PHE A 118 7.32 -12.36 -2.94
N CYS A 119 7.03 -11.59 -3.99
CA CYS A 119 6.12 -10.46 -3.88
C CYS A 119 5.33 -10.22 -5.16
N ILE A 120 4.14 -9.64 -4.98
CA ILE A 120 3.31 -9.11 -6.04
C ILE A 120 3.20 -7.59 -5.90
N ILE A 121 3.21 -6.90 -7.03
CA ILE A 121 3.24 -5.44 -7.09
C ILE A 121 1.98 -4.94 -7.80
N TYR A 122 1.30 -4.01 -7.13
CA TYR A 122 0.12 -3.32 -7.65
C TYR A 122 0.41 -1.82 -7.77
N HIS A 123 0.09 -1.23 -8.93
CA HIS A 123 0.03 0.20 -9.11
C HIS A 123 -1.25 0.76 -8.49
N ILE A 124 -1.14 1.81 -7.69
CA ILE A 124 -2.29 2.52 -7.14
C ILE A 124 -2.66 3.62 -8.11
N ASP A 125 -3.80 3.47 -8.76
CA ASP A 125 -4.33 4.45 -9.68
C ASP A 125 -5.00 5.58 -8.91
N ILE A 126 -4.45 6.78 -9.06
CA ILE A 126 -4.78 7.97 -8.26
C ILE A 126 -5.43 9.06 -9.13
N GLU A 127 -5.68 8.78 -10.42
CA GLU A 127 -6.39 9.68 -11.33
C GLU A 127 -7.89 9.81 -11.01
#